data_AF-A0A5M4B7K6-F1
#
_entry.id   AF-A0A5M4B7K6-F1
#
_cell.length_a   1.000
_cell.length_b   1.000
_cell.length_c   1.000
_cell.angle_alpha   90.00
_cell.angle_beta   90.00
_cell.angle_gamma   90.00
#
_symmetry.space_group_name_H-M   'P 1'
#
loop_
_entity.id
_entity.type
_entity.pdbx_description
1 polymer ?
#
loop_
_entity_poly.entity_id
_entity_poly.type
_entity_poly.pdbx_seq_one_letter_code
_entity_poly.pdbx_strand_id
1 'polypeptide(L)'
;MSNISNLVELLEEKATSLKGKVDKLKSENQKLIQTIETLTQEKKILEKEVLVWKEKNEAAKIANSILGSNENKTKAKLKINALIREIDACIAQLSK
;
A
#
# COMPACT_ATOMS: atom_id res chain seq x y z
N MET A 1 -15.63 9.18 64.38
CA MET A 1 -14.45 8.57 63.70
C MET A 1 -14.83 7.53 62.63
N SER A 2 -15.95 6.78 62.75
CA SER A 2 -16.32 5.77 61.73
C SER A 2 -16.72 6.34 60.36
N ASN A 3 -17.39 7.49 60.29
CA ASN A 3 -17.82 8.08 59.01
C ASN A 3 -16.66 8.51 58.09
N ILE A 4 -15.55 8.97 58.66
CA ILE A 4 -14.36 9.36 57.87
C ILE A 4 -13.64 8.11 57.36
N SER A 5 -13.52 7.07 58.20
CA SER A 5 -12.93 5.79 57.80
C SER A 5 -13.68 5.15 56.63
N ASN A 6 -15.02 5.12 56.69
CA ASN A 6 -15.85 4.55 55.62
C ASN A 6 -15.75 5.36 54.32
N LEU A 7 -15.59 6.68 54.41
CA LEU A 7 -15.43 7.55 53.24
C LEU A 7 -14.08 7.31 52.56
N VAL A 8 -13.03 7.08 53.35
CA VAL A 8 -11.68 6.75 52.86
C VAL A 8 -11.67 5.38 52.17
N GLU A 9 -12.32 4.36 52.75
CA GLU A 9 -12.46 3.04 52.10
C GLU A 9 -13.18 3.14 50.74
N LEU A 10 -14.29 3.87 50.67
CA LEU A 10 -15.03 4.12 49.42
C LEU A 10 -14.20 4.84 48.36
N LEU A 11 -13.34 5.78 48.79
CA LEU A 11 -12.42 6.48 47.90
C LEU A 11 -11.31 5.55 47.39
N GLU A 12 -10.74 4.72 48.25
CA GLU A 12 -9.73 3.73 47.86
C GLU A 12 -10.28 2.68 46.88
N GLU A 13 -11.50 2.20 47.11
CA GLU A 13 -12.17 1.27 46.21
C GLU A 13 -12.39 1.91 44.82
N LYS A 14 -12.89 3.14 44.79
CA LYS A 14 -13.08 3.89 43.54
C LYS A 14 -11.77 4.20 42.83
N ALA A 15 -10.73 4.58 43.56
CA ALA A 15 -9.41 4.84 43.00
C ALA A 15 -8.80 3.57 42.37
N THR A 16 -8.94 2.43 43.05
CA THR A 16 -8.46 1.13 42.56
C THR A 16 -9.23 0.69 41.31
N SER A 17 -10.56 0.84 41.32
CA SER A 17 -11.41 0.56 40.14
C SER A 17 -11.04 1.44 38.95
N LEU A 18 -10.81 2.74 39.18
CA LEU A 18 -10.41 3.68 38.14
C LEU A 18 -9.04 3.33 37.56
N LYS A 19 -8.07 3.01 38.42
CA LYS A 19 -6.74 2.56 37.98
C LYS A 19 -6.83 1.33 37.08
N GLY A 20 -7.61 0.32 37.49
CA GLY A 20 -7.83 -0.88 36.69
C GLY A 20 -8.46 -0.59 35.33
N LYS A 21 -9.37 0.38 35.23
CA LYS A 21 -9.94 0.82 33.95
C LYS A 21 -8.89 1.52 33.07
N VAL A 22 -8.09 2.41 33.65
CA VAL A 22 -7.02 3.12 32.93
C VAL A 22 -5.99 2.15 32.39
N ASP A 23 -5.60 1.15 33.17
CA ASP A 23 -4.62 0.14 32.75
C ASP A 23 -5.16 -0.73 31.61
N LYS A 24 -6.44 -1.12 31.67
CA LYS A 24 -7.11 -1.83 30.57
C LYS A 24 -7.14 -0.99 29.29
N LEU A 25 -7.56 0.27 29.39
CA LEU A 25 -7.62 1.19 28.25
C LEU A 25 -6.23 1.44 27.65
N LYS A 26 -5.19 1.55 28.47
CA LYS A 26 -3.80 1.65 27.99
C LYS A 26 -3.38 0.41 27.23
N SER A 27 -3.68 -0.78 27.75
CA SER A 27 -3.35 -2.05 27.07
C SER A 27 -4.09 -2.18 25.74
N GLU A 28 -5.38 -1.86 25.70
CA GLU A 28 -6.17 -1.88 24.46
C GLU A 28 -5.65 -0.87 23.43
N ASN A 29 -5.32 0.35 23.87
CA ASN A 29 -4.76 1.37 22.99
C ASN A 29 -3.41 0.91 22.39
N GLN A 30 -2.53 0.32 23.19
CA GLN A 30 -1.27 -0.24 22.67
C GLN A 30 -1.50 -1.33 21.63
N LYS A 31 -2.47 -2.23 21.83
CA LYS A 31 -2.83 -3.26 20.84
C LYS A 31 -3.38 -2.65 19.56
N LEU A 32 -4.20 -1.60 19.68
CA LEU A 32 -4.75 -0.89 18.52
C LEU A 32 -3.64 -0.20 17.73
N ILE A 33 -2.69 0.46 18.38
CA ILE A 33 -1.53 1.09 17.73
C ILE A 33 -0.72 0.05 16.94
N GLN A 34 -0.39 -1.09 17.56
CA GLN A 34 0.32 -2.18 16.88
C GLN A 34 -0.45 -2.72 15.68
N THR A 35 -1.78 -2.87 15.83
CA THR A 35 -2.63 -3.34 14.73
C THR A 35 -2.64 -2.36 13.57
N ILE A 36 -2.73 -1.05 13.85
CA ILE A 36 -2.67 0.01 12.84
C ILE A 36 -1.34 -0.01 12.11
N GLU A 37 -0.22 -0.17 12.82
CA GLU A 37 1.11 -0.26 12.22
C GLU A 37 1.22 -1.44 11.25
N THR A 38 0.80 -2.63 11.68
CA THR A 38 0.79 -3.84 10.84
C THR A 38 -0.08 -3.66 9.61
N LEU A 39 -1.33 -3.21 9.77
CA LEU A 39 -2.25 -2.99 8.65
C LEU A 39 -1.73 -1.94 7.67
N THR A 40 -1.05 -0.90 8.18
CA THR A 40 -0.44 0.12 7.33
C THR A 40 0.72 -0.43 6.51
N GLN A 41 1.53 -1.33 7.08
CA GLN A 41 2.60 -2.01 6.36
C GLN A 41 2.04 -2.96 5.29
N GLU A 42 1.05 -3.79 5.64
CA GLU A 42 0.38 -4.69 4.70
C GLU A 42 -0.26 -3.93 3.53
N LYS A 43 -0.95 -2.82 3.82
CA LYS A 43 -1.54 -1.96 2.79
C LYS A 43 -0.47 -1.47 1.81
N LYS A 44 0.69 -1.00 2.29
CA LYS A 44 1.78 -0.53 1.43
C LYS A 44 2.34 -1.64 0.55
N ILE A 45 2.39 -2.87 1.04
CA ILE A 45 2.83 -4.04 0.26
C ILE A 45 1.81 -4.34 -0.84
N LEU A 46 0.53 -4.43 -0.48
CA LEU A 46 -0.56 -4.69 -1.42
C LEU A 46 -0.65 -3.61 -2.51
N GLU A 47 -0.48 -2.33 -2.17
CA GLU A 47 -0.46 -1.24 -3.15
C GLU A 47 0.66 -1.41 -4.19
N LYS A 48 1.84 -1.86 -3.77
CA LYS A 48 2.96 -2.18 -4.69
C LYS A 48 2.63 -3.39 -5.56
N GLU A 49 2.06 -4.45 -4.98
CA GLU A 49 1.66 -5.63 -5.74
C GLU A 49 0.60 -5.29 -6.79
N VAL A 50 -0.38 -4.46 -6.45
CA VAL A 50 -1.40 -3.98 -7.39
C VAL A 50 -0.76 -3.23 -8.56
N LEU A 51 0.27 -2.41 -8.32
CA LEU A 51 0.98 -1.72 -9.39
C LEU A 51 1.68 -2.73 -10.32
N VAL A 52 2.40 -3.69 -9.75
CA VAL A 52 3.07 -4.76 -10.52
C VAL A 52 2.07 -5.59 -11.33
N TRP A 53 0.91 -5.92 -10.75
CA TRP A 53 -0.14 -6.66 -11.44
C TRP A 53 -0.78 -5.85 -12.58
N LYS A 54 -0.95 -4.53 -12.40
CA LYS A 54 -1.41 -3.65 -13.47
C LYS A 54 -0.41 -3.62 -14.62
N GLU A 55 0.88 -3.49 -14.34
CA GLU A 55 1.93 -3.52 -15.37
C GLU A 55 1.94 -4.86 -16.13
N LYS A 56 1.90 -5.98 -15.41
CA LYS A 56 1.82 -7.32 -16.01
C LYS A 56 0.57 -7.49 -16.88
N ASN A 57 -0.57 -6.98 -16.43
CA ASN A 57 -1.82 -7.05 -17.17
C ASN A 57 -1.77 -6.21 -18.46
N GLU A 58 -1.21 -4.99 -18.40
CA GLU A 58 -1.02 -4.17 -19.59
C GLU A 58 -0.04 -4.81 -20.58
N ALA A 59 1.06 -5.39 -20.10
CA ALA A 59 1.97 -6.17 -20.95
C ALA A 59 1.26 -7.36 -21.63
N ALA A 60 0.42 -8.09 -20.89
CA ALA A 60 -0.37 -9.20 -21.44
C ALA A 60 -1.41 -8.73 -22.48
N LYS A 61 -2.09 -7.60 -22.25
CA LYS A 61 -3.00 -7.00 -23.24
C LYS A 61 -2.27 -6.60 -24.51
N ILE A 62 -1.10 -5.98 -24.40
CA ILE A 62 -0.27 -5.62 -25.55
C ILE A 62 0.11 -6.88 -26.32
N ALA A 63 0.62 -7.92 -25.65
CA ALA A 63 0.97 -9.19 -26.27
C ALA A 63 -0.23 -9.82 -27.00
N ASN A 64 -1.40 -9.86 -26.37
CA ASN A 64 -2.63 -10.35 -26.99
C ASN A 64 -3.07 -9.51 -28.20
N SER A 65 -2.96 -8.18 -28.11
CA SER A 65 -3.30 -7.28 -29.23
C SER A 65 -2.40 -7.47 -30.44
N ILE A 66 -1.11 -7.77 -30.22
CA ILE A 66 -0.11 -8.07 -31.25
C ILE A 66 -0.37 -9.44 -31.88
N LEU A 67 -0.75 -10.45 -31.08
CA LEU A 67 -1.00 -11.80 -31.59
C LEU A 67 -2.36 -11.93 -32.31
N GLY A 68 -3.38 -11.23 -31.82
CA GLY A 68 -4.79 -11.46 -32.18
C GLY A 68 -5.35 -10.71 -33.38
N SER A 69 -4.68 -9.70 -33.95
CA SER A 69 -5.19 -9.03 -35.17
C SER A 69 -4.11 -8.68 -36.19
N ASN A 70 -4.36 -8.97 -37.47
CA ASN A 70 -3.47 -8.64 -38.58
C ASN A 70 -3.27 -7.11 -38.74
N GLU A 71 -4.27 -6.33 -38.33
CA GLU A 71 -4.21 -4.88 -38.36
C GLU A 71 -3.25 -4.33 -37.30
N ASN A 72 -3.25 -4.88 -36.08
CA ASN A 72 -2.29 -4.50 -35.05
C ASN A 72 -0.88 -4.99 -35.34
N LYS A 73 -0.70 -6.16 -35.97
CA LYS A 73 0.62 -6.60 -36.47
C LYS A 73 1.20 -5.60 -37.48
N THR A 74 0.36 -5.12 -38.40
CA THR A 74 0.76 -4.12 -39.39
C THR A 74 1.09 -2.78 -38.73
N LYS A 75 0.24 -2.29 -37.82
CA LYS A 75 0.51 -1.05 -37.05
C LYS A 75 1.78 -1.16 -36.19
N ALA A 76 1.99 -2.28 -35.49
CA ALA A 76 3.19 -2.51 -34.69
C ALA A 76 4.45 -2.54 -35.56
N LYS A 77 4.41 -3.22 -36.71
CA LYS A 77 5.52 -3.24 -37.68
C LYS A 77 5.84 -1.84 -38.21
N LEU A 78 4.82 -1.03 -38.55
CA LEU A 78 5.01 0.36 -38.97
C LEU A 78 5.62 1.23 -37.87
N LYS A 79 5.17 1.06 -36.61
CA LYS A 79 5.71 1.80 -35.46
C LYS A 79 7.16 1.42 -35.17
N ILE A 80 7.49 0.14 -35.22
CA ILE A 80 8.88 -0.36 -35.07
C ILE A 80 9.76 0.23 -36.18
N ASN A 81 9.31 0.19 -37.44
CA ASN A 81 10.07 0.75 -38.56
C ASN A 81 10.28 2.27 -38.44
N ALA A 82 9.31 3.00 -37.89
CA ALA A 82 9.46 4.43 -37.63
C ALA A 82 10.51 4.70 -36.52
N LEU A 83 10.46 3.95 -35.42
CA LEU A 83 11.43 4.06 -34.32
C LEU A 83 12.85 3.70 -34.77
N ILE A 84 13.03 2.68 -35.61
CA ILE A 84 14.33 2.35 -36.18
C ILE A 84 14.88 3.52 -37.01
N ARG A 85 14.05 4.15 -37.84
CA ARG A 85 14.48 5.32 -38.64
C ARG A 85 14.88 6.51 -37.77
N GLU A 86 14.18 6.74 -36.66
CA GLU A 86 14.55 7.78 -35.69
C GLU A 86 15.89 7.47 -35.00
N ILE A 87 16.12 6.21 -34.64
CA ILE A 87 17.40 5.75 -34.09
C ILE A 87 18.52 5.92 -35.12
N ASP A 88 18.32 5.51 -36.36
CA ASP A 88 19.31 5.67 -37.44
C ASP A 88 19.62 7.15 -37.69
N ALA A 89 18.61 8.02 -37.67
CA ALA A 89 18.80 9.47 -37.79
C ALA A 89 19.60 10.05 -36.62
N CYS A 90 19.34 9.59 -35.40
CA CYS A 90 20.08 9.99 -34.20
C CYS A 90 21.54 9.50 -34.26
N ILE A 91 21.77 8.24 -34.67
CA ILE A 91 23.11 7.68 -34.88
C ILE A 91 23.86 8.51 -35.94
N ALA A 92 23.22 8.83 -37.06
CA ALA A 92 23.83 9.64 -38.12
C ALA A 92 24.19 11.07 -37.64
N GLN A 93 23.39 11.66 -36.75
CA GLN A 93 23.72 12.95 -36.12
C GLN A 93 24.88 12.86 -35.15
N LEU A 94 25.05 11.74 -34.44
CA LEU A 94 26.17 11.50 -33.52
C LEU A 94 27.47 11.08 -34.22
N SER A 95 27.37 10.56 -35.44
CA SER A 95 28.50 10.10 -36.25
C SER A 95 29.11 11.20 -37.12
N LYS A 96 28.67 12.45 -36.92
CA LYS A 96 29.08 13.63 -37.68
C LYS A 96 29.92 14.57 -36.82
#